data_AF-A0A7N9IAI5-F1
#
_entry.id   AF-A0A7N9IAI5-F1
#
_cell.length_a   1.000
_cell.length_b   1.000
_cell.length_c   1.000
_cell.angle_alpha   90.00
_cell.angle_beta   90.00
_cell.angle_gamma   90.00
#
_symmetry.space_group_name_H-M   'P 1'
#
loop_
_entity.id
_entity.type
_entity.pdbx_description
1 polymer ?
#
loop_
_entity_poly.entity_id
_entity_poly.type
_entity_poly.pdbx_seq_one_letter_code
_entity_poly.pdbx_strand_id
1 'polypeptide(L)'
;MEGSRARKGRAWQRQHHGDDRLRSLAPFSRAMDDRDSCAGQWKGRPGECPESSHQWEAVSLSLCLRARDQPGTAKQVLVPETLVASKTAFSETDTPIHTQKQWFRETFNHLFAIANSAEAGDAGVHLVSGWQIFQSTPTEELPFWADVVLGFRRMTEAELKKFPQYVFGQAFTTLKCECPAYLPWLEKRIKGSEGWMLTRRIDDLWELYPSFDIVVNCSGLGSRQLAGDAKIFPVRGQVLQVQAPWVEHFIRDGSGLTYIYPGTSHVTLGGTRQKGDWNLSPDAENSREILSRCCALEPSLHGACDIREKVGLRPYRPGVRLQTELLARDGRRLPVVHHYGHGSGGISVHWGTALEAARLVSECVHALRTPIPKSKL
;
A
#
# COMPACT_ATOMS: atom_id res chain seq x y z
N MET A 1 35.94 56.64 24.18
CA MET A 1 36.84 57.56 23.45
C MET A 1 37.21 56.79 22.18
N GLU A 2 36.47 57.03 21.09
CA GLU A 2 36.88 57.92 19.98
C GLU A 2 37.95 57.28 19.07
N GLY A 3 37.74 57.11 17.76
CA GLY A 3 36.51 57.40 17.00
C GLY A 3 36.57 57.02 15.51
N SER A 4 35.38 56.96 14.91
CA SER A 4 35.03 57.21 13.50
C SER A 4 36.11 57.09 12.39
N ARG A 5 35.83 56.21 11.41
CA ARG A 5 35.74 56.63 9.99
C ARG A 5 34.74 55.77 9.22
N ALA A 6 34.04 56.39 8.26
CA ALA A 6 32.84 55.84 7.64
C ALA A 6 32.86 55.94 6.09
N ARG A 7 31.85 55.31 5.47
CA ARG A 7 31.50 55.29 4.02
C ARG A 7 32.40 54.37 3.18
N LYS A 8 31.92 53.68 2.15
CA LYS A 8 30.75 53.91 1.28
C LYS A 8 30.01 52.61 0.94
N GLY A 9 28.68 52.66 0.84
CA GLY A 9 27.90 51.61 0.18
C GLY A 9 27.84 51.80 -1.34
N ARG A 10 27.41 50.77 -2.06
CA ARG A 10 26.85 50.86 -3.42
C ARG A 10 25.75 49.82 -3.60
N ALA A 11 24.55 50.29 -3.89
CA ALA A 11 23.47 49.44 -4.37
C ALA A 11 23.70 49.09 -5.85
N TRP A 12 23.14 47.97 -6.29
CA TRP A 12 22.95 47.66 -7.70
C TRP A 12 21.48 47.33 -7.94
N GLN A 13 20.81 48.15 -8.75
CA GLN A 13 19.50 47.86 -9.31
C GLN A 13 19.64 47.57 -10.80
N ARG A 14 18.95 46.52 -11.24
CA ARG A 14 18.38 46.25 -12.58
C ARG A 14 19.15 46.73 -13.82
N GLN A 15 19.32 45.80 -14.75
CA GLN A 15 18.95 46.09 -16.15
C GLN A 15 18.29 44.88 -16.80
N HIS A 16 17.18 45.14 -17.50
CA HIS A 16 16.57 44.18 -18.43
C HIS A 16 17.31 44.25 -19.76
N HIS A 17 17.49 43.10 -20.41
CA HIS A 17 17.50 43.02 -21.87
C HIS A 17 16.79 41.74 -22.27
N GLY A 18 15.77 41.87 -23.11
CA GLY A 18 15.29 40.76 -23.94
C GLY A 18 15.92 40.85 -25.32
N ASP A 19 15.93 39.74 -26.05
CA ASP A 19 15.81 39.76 -27.51
C ASP A 19 14.87 38.61 -27.92
N ASP A 20 14.02 38.91 -28.89
CA ASP A 20 13.05 37.99 -29.44
C ASP A 20 13.67 37.19 -30.59
N ARG A 21 13.40 35.88 -30.65
CA ARG A 21 13.23 35.23 -31.96
C ARG A 21 12.37 33.97 -31.94
N LEU A 22 11.15 34.16 -32.43
CA LEU A 22 10.14 33.15 -32.78
C LEU A 22 10.68 32.01 -33.66
N ARG A 23 10.13 30.80 -33.48
CA ARG A 23 9.20 30.17 -34.46
C ARG A 23 8.65 28.80 -34.00
N SER A 24 7.31 28.67 -34.05
CA SER A 24 6.47 27.49 -34.36
C SER A 24 6.81 26.12 -33.71
N LEU A 25 5.87 25.37 -33.11
CA LEU A 25 4.57 24.96 -33.69
C LEU A 25 3.43 24.86 -32.65
N ALA A 26 2.19 24.79 -33.14
CA ALA A 26 0.96 25.00 -32.37
C ALA A 26 0.44 23.76 -31.59
N PRO A 27 -0.37 23.95 -30.52
CA PRO A 27 -1.03 22.87 -29.79
C PRO A 27 -2.34 22.42 -30.45
N PHE A 28 -2.67 21.12 -30.30
CA PHE A 28 -3.96 20.57 -30.70
C PHE A 28 -4.93 20.57 -29.51
N SER A 29 -6.02 21.34 -29.60
CA SER A 29 -7.16 21.24 -28.68
C SER A 29 -8.48 21.26 -29.44
N ARG A 30 -9.25 20.17 -29.32
CA ARG A 30 -10.70 20.08 -29.54
C ARG A 30 -11.21 19.11 -28.47
N ALA A 31 -12.03 19.53 -27.52
CA ALA A 31 -13.42 19.97 -27.69
C ALA A 31 -14.30 18.83 -28.22
N MET A 32 -14.95 18.13 -27.30
CA MET A 32 -16.13 17.30 -27.53
C MET A 32 -17.26 17.90 -26.71
N ASP A 33 -18.07 18.71 -27.36
CA ASP A 33 -19.44 19.05 -26.96
C ASP A 33 -20.21 19.08 -28.29
N ASP A 34 -21.26 18.27 -28.37
CA ASP A 34 -22.44 18.53 -29.20
C ASP A 34 -23.51 17.49 -28.86
N ARG A 35 -24.66 17.98 -28.40
CA ARG A 35 -25.91 17.21 -28.27
C ARG A 35 -26.84 17.61 -29.42
N ASP A 36 -27.80 16.73 -29.70
CA ASP A 36 -29.08 17.04 -30.35
C ASP A 36 -29.05 17.61 -31.79
N SER A 37 -29.15 16.72 -32.79
CA SER A 37 -30.23 16.86 -33.80
C SER A 37 -30.45 15.58 -34.62
N CYS A 38 -31.71 15.13 -34.63
CA CYS A 38 -32.55 14.82 -35.81
C CYS A 38 -33.60 13.74 -35.53
N ALA A 39 -34.86 14.16 -35.40
CA ALA A 39 -36.00 13.28 -35.50
C ALA A 39 -36.36 13.02 -36.98
N GLY A 40 -36.72 11.79 -37.34
CA GLY A 40 -37.11 11.40 -38.71
C GLY A 40 -38.10 10.24 -38.75
N GLN A 41 -39.10 10.31 -39.63
CA GLN A 41 -40.26 9.40 -39.73
C GLN A 41 -40.31 8.76 -41.14
N TRP A 42 -40.91 7.59 -41.44
CA TRP A 42 -41.67 6.61 -40.62
C TRP A 42 -41.82 5.25 -41.39
N LYS A 43 -42.50 4.27 -40.76
CA LYS A 43 -43.13 3.05 -41.33
C LYS A 43 -42.25 1.84 -41.78
N GLY A 44 -42.40 0.75 -41.02
CA GLY A 44 -42.23 -0.66 -41.41
C GLY A 44 -43.21 -1.53 -40.59
N ARG A 45 -43.66 -2.70 -41.09
CA ARG A 45 -44.79 -3.48 -40.52
C ARG A 45 -44.35 -4.75 -39.73
N PRO A 46 -45.25 -5.53 -39.07
CA PRO A 46 -45.05 -6.00 -37.70
C PRO A 46 -44.47 -7.41 -37.58
N GLY A 47 -43.91 -7.72 -36.40
CA GLY A 47 -43.46 -9.05 -36.00
C GLY A 47 -42.92 -9.05 -34.57
N GLU A 48 -43.81 -9.00 -33.58
CA GLU A 48 -43.43 -8.93 -32.16
C GLU A 48 -43.22 -10.32 -31.54
N CYS A 49 -41.99 -10.51 -31.07
CA CYS A 49 -41.61 -11.35 -29.94
C CYS A 49 -40.24 -10.82 -29.46
N PRO A 50 -39.90 -10.75 -28.16
CA PRO A 50 -40.62 -11.24 -26.99
C PRO A 50 -40.81 -10.22 -25.85
N GLU A 51 -41.94 -10.29 -25.12
CA GLU A 51 -42.00 -9.73 -23.76
C GLU A 51 -41.57 -10.79 -22.73
N SER A 52 -40.39 -10.60 -22.13
CA SER A 52 -40.04 -11.05 -20.77
C SER A 52 -38.63 -10.59 -20.38
N SER A 53 -38.32 -9.32 -20.65
CA SER A 53 -37.15 -8.66 -20.06
C SER A 53 -37.41 -8.38 -18.57
N HIS A 54 -37.38 -9.42 -17.74
CA HIS A 54 -37.06 -9.24 -16.32
C HIS A 54 -35.58 -8.84 -16.23
N GLN A 55 -35.32 -7.56 -16.48
CA GLN A 55 -34.11 -6.88 -16.02
C GLN A 55 -34.15 -6.90 -14.50
N TRP A 56 -33.59 -7.96 -13.92
CA TRP A 56 -33.10 -7.92 -12.55
C TRP A 56 -31.91 -6.96 -12.55
N GLU A 57 -32.18 -5.67 -12.28
CA GLU A 57 -31.14 -4.74 -11.86
C GLU A 57 -30.52 -5.31 -10.59
N ALA A 58 -29.37 -5.97 -10.76
CA ALA A 58 -28.60 -6.49 -9.66
C ALA A 58 -28.00 -5.31 -8.90
N VAL A 59 -28.74 -4.80 -7.92
CA VAL A 59 -28.25 -3.84 -6.92
C VAL A 59 -27.12 -4.51 -6.16
N SER A 60 -25.90 -4.37 -6.68
CA SER A 60 -24.68 -4.98 -6.17
C SER A 60 -24.19 -4.24 -4.92
N LEU A 61 -25.01 -4.26 -3.86
CA LEU A 61 -24.80 -3.48 -2.66
C LEU A 61 -23.56 -3.96 -1.90
N SER A 62 -22.44 -3.28 -2.12
CA SER A 62 -21.16 -3.62 -1.51
C SER A 62 -21.05 -2.97 -0.13
N LEU A 63 -21.41 -3.70 0.92
CA LEU A 63 -21.18 -3.28 2.30
C LEU A 63 -19.75 -3.61 2.72
N CYS A 64 -18.94 -2.57 2.97
CA CYS A 64 -17.66 -2.74 3.66
C CYS A 64 -17.89 -2.73 5.18
N LEU A 65 -17.68 -3.88 5.81
CA LEU A 65 -17.67 -4.00 7.26
C LEU A 65 -16.31 -3.60 7.80
N ARG A 66 -16.23 -2.42 8.44
CA ARG A 66 -15.13 -2.10 9.33
C ARG A 66 -15.33 -2.95 10.58
N ALA A 67 -14.44 -3.92 10.80
CA ALA A 67 -14.40 -4.61 12.08
C ALA A 67 -14.29 -3.55 13.19
N ARG A 68 -15.20 -3.60 14.18
CA ARG A 68 -14.98 -2.85 15.42
C ARG A 68 -13.81 -3.52 16.10
N ASP A 69 -12.65 -2.89 15.99
CA ASP A 69 -11.44 -3.26 16.69
C ASP A 69 -11.75 -3.63 18.15
N GLN A 70 -11.16 -4.74 18.63
CA GLN A 70 -10.85 -4.78 20.05
C GLN A 70 -9.91 -3.60 20.32
N PRO A 71 -10.09 -2.83 21.42
CA PRO A 71 -9.40 -1.55 21.63
C PRO A 71 -7.91 -1.56 21.24
N GLY A 72 -7.62 -1.11 20.01
CA GLY A 72 -6.29 -1.20 19.42
C GLY A 72 -6.18 -1.62 17.94
N THR A 73 -6.87 -2.66 17.49
CA THR A 73 -6.33 -3.53 16.41
C THR A 73 -5.99 -2.89 15.05
N ALA A 74 -6.83 -2.04 14.44
CA ALA A 74 -6.50 -1.39 13.16
C ALA A 74 -5.62 -0.14 13.31
N LYS A 75 -5.47 0.40 14.53
CA LYS A 75 -4.42 1.39 14.87
C LYS A 75 -3.05 0.74 15.09
N GLN A 76 -2.96 -0.59 15.01
CA GLN A 76 -1.81 -1.39 15.46
C GLN A 76 -1.32 -2.39 14.40
N VAL A 77 -1.60 -2.19 13.12
CA VAL A 77 -0.91 -2.94 12.05
C VAL A 77 0.33 -2.15 11.63
N LEU A 78 1.50 -2.50 12.16
CA LEU A 78 2.77 -1.87 11.77
C LEU A 78 3.33 -2.52 10.50
N VAL A 79 2.80 -2.09 9.35
CA VAL A 79 3.34 -2.40 8.03
C VAL A 79 4.41 -1.39 7.61
N PRO A 80 5.47 -1.82 6.88
CA PRO A 80 6.33 -0.89 6.14
C PRO A 80 5.50 -0.13 5.10
N GLU A 81 5.38 1.17 5.29
CA GLU A 81 4.68 2.10 4.38
C GLU A 81 5.49 2.40 3.11
N THR A 82 6.82 2.27 3.19
CA THR A 82 7.72 2.36 2.04
C THR A 82 7.73 1.04 1.29
N LEU A 83 7.46 1.08 -0.01
CA LEU A 83 7.43 -0.09 -0.89
C LEU A 83 8.85 -0.59 -1.18
N VAL A 84 9.41 -1.32 -0.23
CA VAL A 84 10.58 -2.16 -0.45
C VAL A 84 10.12 -3.61 -0.47
N ALA A 85 9.96 -4.15 -1.67
CA ALA A 85 10.01 -5.60 -1.83
C ALA A 85 11.37 -6.07 -1.28
N SER A 86 11.40 -7.00 -0.34
CA SER A 86 12.66 -7.54 0.15
C SER A 86 12.55 -9.04 0.29
N LYS A 87 13.65 -9.76 0.02
CA LYS A 87 13.68 -11.21 0.24
C LYS A 87 13.26 -11.50 1.69
N THR A 88 13.75 -10.75 2.67
CA THR A 88 13.31 -10.84 4.09
C THR A 88 11.84 -10.46 4.40
N ALA A 89 11.07 -9.87 3.48
CA ALA A 89 9.62 -9.67 3.64
C ALA A 89 8.80 -10.81 3.03
N PHE A 90 9.45 -11.69 2.26
CA PHE A 90 8.85 -12.72 1.40
C PHE A 90 9.51 -14.12 1.53
N SER A 91 10.61 -14.25 2.30
CA SER A 91 11.53 -15.40 2.28
C SER A 91 11.01 -16.65 3.00
N GLU A 92 9.85 -16.56 3.62
CA GLU A 92 9.19 -17.65 4.34
C GLU A 92 7.78 -17.92 3.75
N THR A 93 7.53 -17.48 2.50
CA THR A 93 6.18 -17.53 1.90
C THR A 93 5.99 -18.66 0.90
N ASP A 94 4.86 -19.38 1.00
CA ASP A 94 4.45 -20.44 0.06
C ASP A 94 4.05 -19.87 -1.33
N THR A 95 3.99 -18.55 -1.47
CA THR A 95 3.60 -17.86 -2.72
C THR A 95 4.77 -17.86 -3.71
N PRO A 96 4.62 -18.30 -4.97
CA PRO A 96 5.70 -18.29 -5.95
C PRO A 96 6.26 -16.88 -6.21
N ILE A 97 7.59 -16.77 -6.37
CA ILE A 97 8.29 -15.48 -6.57
C ILE A 97 7.73 -14.69 -7.77
N HIS A 98 7.38 -15.38 -8.87
CA HIS A 98 6.80 -14.71 -10.04
C HIS A 98 5.43 -14.08 -9.75
N THR A 99 4.59 -14.74 -8.93
CA THR A 99 3.29 -14.23 -8.47
C THR A 99 3.49 -13.01 -7.56
N GLN A 100 4.41 -13.09 -6.59
CA GLN A 100 4.74 -11.95 -5.72
C GLN A 100 5.25 -10.75 -6.52
N LYS A 101 6.13 -11.00 -7.50
CA LYS A 101 6.66 -9.98 -8.41
C LYS A 101 5.54 -9.30 -9.21
N GLN A 102 4.58 -10.09 -9.70
CA GLN A 102 3.44 -9.56 -10.44
C GLN A 102 2.55 -8.68 -9.54
N TRP A 103 2.20 -9.15 -8.33
CA TRP A 103 1.42 -8.34 -7.39
C TRP A 103 2.16 -7.07 -6.96
N PHE A 104 3.50 -7.13 -6.79
CA PHE A 104 4.33 -5.97 -6.52
C PHE A 104 4.29 -4.98 -7.68
N ARG A 105 4.42 -5.45 -8.93
CA ARG A 105 4.35 -4.62 -10.14
C ARG A 105 2.99 -3.95 -10.31
N GLU A 106 1.91 -4.67 -10.11
CA GLU A 106 0.54 -4.12 -10.19
C GLU A 106 0.30 -3.04 -9.13
N THR A 107 0.79 -3.28 -7.91
CA THR A 107 0.70 -2.32 -6.80
C THR A 107 1.60 -1.11 -7.01
N PHE A 108 2.82 -1.32 -7.52
CA PHE A 108 3.74 -0.24 -7.87
C PHE A 108 3.15 0.65 -8.97
N ASN A 109 2.64 0.07 -10.06
CA ASN A 109 2.03 0.81 -11.16
C ASN A 109 0.80 1.61 -10.70
N HIS A 110 -0.05 1.03 -9.85
CA HIS A 110 -1.22 1.71 -9.29
C HIS A 110 -0.82 2.91 -8.42
N LEU A 111 0.08 2.72 -7.46
CA LEU A 111 0.55 3.79 -6.58
C LEU A 111 1.39 4.83 -7.35
N PHE A 112 2.12 4.44 -8.40
CA PHE A 112 2.85 5.36 -9.27
C PHE A 112 1.89 6.27 -10.03
N ALA A 113 0.77 5.74 -10.55
CA ALA A 113 -0.26 6.56 -11.17
C ALA A 113 -0.87 7.58 -10.18
N ILE A 114 -1.11 7.17 -8.92
CA ILE A 114 -1.60 8.07 -7.87
C ILE A 114 -0.56 9.16 -7.55
N ALA A 115 0.72 8.80 -7.38
CA ALA A 115 1.80 9.74 -7.07
C ALA A 115 2.04 10.80 -8.16
N ASN A 116 1.65 10.52 -9.42
CA ASN A 116 1.70 11.45 -10.54
C ASN A 116 0.35 12.17 -10.80
N SER A 117 -0.64 12.00 -9.93
CA SER A 117 -1.96 12.62 -10.04
C SER A 117 -2.13 13.84 -9.13
N ALA A 118 -3.14 14.67 -9.38
CA ALA A 118 -3.52 15.76 -8.48
C ALA A 118 -3.96 15.27 -7.08
N GLU A 119 -4.35 14.00 -6.94
CA GLU A 119 -4.78 13.39 -5.67
C GLU A 119 -3.59 12.86 -4.84
N ALA A 120 -2.34 12.95 -5.31
CA ALA A 120 -1.16 12.39 -4.62
C ALA A 120 -1.02 12.83 -3.16
N GLY A 121 -1.29 14.11 -2.88
CA GLY A 121 -1.24 14.69 -1.52
C GLY A 121 -2.35 14.14 -0.62
N ASP A 122 -3.59 14.15 -1.09
CA ASP A 122 -4.76 13.60 -0.37
C ASP A 122 -4.61 12.10 -0.09
N ALA A 123 -4.05 11.35 -1.05
CA ALA A 123 -3.78 9.92 -0.92
C ALA A 123 -2.54 9.62 -0.08
N GLY A 124 -1.67 10.60 0.19
CA GLY A 124 -0.41 10.40 0.92
C GLY A 124 0.60 9.52 0.18
N VAL A 125 0.56 9.47 -1.15
CA VAL A 125 1.45 8.61 -1.96
C VAL A 125 2.49 9.47 -2.67
N HIS A 126 3.77 9.21 -2.41
CA HIS A 126 4.87 10.00 -2.94
C HIS A 126 6.09 9.13 -3.29
N LEU A 127 6.93 9.62 -4.20
CA LEU A 127 8.21 8.99 -4.53
C LEU A 127 9.23 9.23 -3.41
N VAL A 128 10.04 8.21 -3.12
CA VAL A 128 11.15 8.29 -2.17
C VAL A 128 12.36 7.55 -2.75
N SER A 129 13.51 8.23 -2.78
CA SER A 129 14.78 7.67 -3.24
C SER A 129 15.67 7.28 -2.07
N GLY A 130 16.63 6.38 -2.28
CA GLY A 130 17.50 5.97 -1.18
C GLY A 130 18.31 4.72 -1.48
N TRP A 131 18.80 4.11 -0.40
CA TRP A 131 19.82 3.07 -0.43
C TRP A 131 19.43 1.84 0.39
N GLN A 132 19.72 0.66 -0.15
CA GLN A 132 19.76 -0.58 0.60
C GLN A 132 21.21 -1.06 0.72
N ILE A 133 21.72 -1.19 1.96
CA ILE A 133 23.14 -1.37 2.28
C ILE A 133 23.41 -2.72 2.96
N PHE A 134 24.54 -3.35 2.64
CA PHE A 134 24.89 -4.71 3.07
C PHE A 134 26.33 -4.79 3.62
N GLN A 135 26.49 -5.44 4.78
CA GLN A 135 27.80 -5.68 5.42
C GLN A 135 28.65 -6.70 4.66
N SER A 136 28.02 -7.53 3.82
CA SER A 136 28.65 -8.48 2.91
C SER A 136 27.92 -8.43 1.56
N THR A 137 28.62 -8.62 0.45
CA THR A 137 27.99 -8.74 -0.87
C THR A 137 26.98 -9.89 -0.89
N PRO A 138 25.70 -9.66 -1.24
CA PRO A 138 24.69 -10.70 -1.28
C PRO A 138 24.94 -11.65 -2.47
N THR A 139 24.61 -12.93 -2.31
CA THR A 139 24.72 -13.95 -3.37
C THR A 139 23.90 -13.61 -4.62
N GLU A 140 22.79 -12.90 -4.45
CA GLU A 140 21.90 -12.42 -5.50
C GLU A 140 21.93 -10.89 -5.47
N GLU A 141 22.84 -10.28 -6.24
CA GLU A 141 23.05 -8.83 -6.27
C GLU A 141 21.91 -8.06 -6.95
N LEU A 142 21.21 -8.70 -7.89
CA LEU A 142 20.06 -8.16 -8.60
C LEU A 142 18.79 -8.88 -8.11
N PRO A 143 18.00 -8.27 -7.21
CA PRO A 143 16.81 -8.91 -6.67
C PRO A 143 15.68 -8.96 -7.71
N PHE A 144 14.77 -9.93 -7.55
CA PHE A 144 13.68 -10.21 -8.50
C PHE A 144 12.78 -9.02 -8.88
N TRP A 145 12.77 -7.93 -8.11
CA TRP A 145 11.95 -6.74 -8.27
C TRP A 145 12.70 -5.52 -8.82
N ALA A 146 14.00 -5.66 -9.15
CA ALA A 146 14.84 -4.55 -9.60
C ALA A 146 14.34 -3.86 -10.89
N ASP A 147 13.65 -4.59 -11.77
CA ASP A 147 13.01 -4.09 -13.00
C ASP A 147 11.65 -3.41 -12.76
N VAL A 148 11.14 -3.42 -11.53
CA VAL A 148 9.84 -2.82 -11.16
C VAL A 148 10.01 -1.45 -10.52
N VAL A 149 11.06 -1.27 -9.71
CA VAL A 149 11.38 0.03 -9.09
C VAL A 149 12.13 0.95 -10.07
N LEU A 150 12.18 2.24 -9.77
CA LEU A 150 12.77 3.23 -10.68
C LEU A 150 14.28 3.36 -10.45
N GLY A 151 15.05 3.27 -11.54
CA GLY A 151 16.48 3.59 -11.54
C GLY A 151 17.35 2.68 -10.66
N PHE A 152 16.98 1.40 -10.51
CA PHE A 152 17.77 0.45 -9.72
C PHE A 152 19.20 0.32 -10.25
N ARG A 153 20.19 0.47 -9.36
CA ARG A 153 21.61 0.31 -9.65
C ARG A 153 22.39 -0.09 -8.41
N ARG A 154 23.66 -0.47 -8.60
CA ARG A 154 24.64 -0.53 -7.51
C ARG A 154 24.98 0.90 -7.03
N MET A 155 25.34 1.02 -5.77
CA MET A 155 25.95 2.25 -5.23
C MET A 155 27.35 2.43 -5.79
N THR A 156 27.73 3.69 -6.01
CA THR A 156 29.10 4.09 -6.33
C THR A 156 29.98 4.05 -5.08
N GLU A 157 31.30 3.99 -5.25
CA GLU A 157 32.25 4.06 -4.13
C GLU A 157 32.08 5.35 -3.30
N ALA A 158 31.75 6.47 -3.95
CA ALA A 158 31.49 7.75 -3.29
C ALA A 158 30.22 7.71 -2.42
N GLU A 159 29.18 6.97 -2.83
CA GLU A 159 27.99 6.75 -2.01
C GLU A 159 28.25 5.76 -0.86
N LEU A 160 29.03 4.70 -1.11
CA LEU A 160 29.40 3.72 -0.08
C LEU A 160 30.27 4.34 1.03
N LYS A 161 31.07 5.37 0.72
CA LYS A 161 31.84 6.15 1.71
C LYS A 161 30.97 6.83 2.78
N LYS A 162 29.65 6.98 2.56
CA LYS A 162 28.70 7.41 3.61
C LYS A 162 28.46 6.34 4.68
N PHE A 163 28.70 5.07 4.38
CA PHE A 163 28.36 3.91 5.21
C PHE A 163 29.62 3.05 5.46
N PRO A 164 30.59 3.52 6.25
CA PRO A 164 31.93 2.90 6.35
C PRO A 164 31.96 1.46 6.90
N GLN A 165 30.85 0.98 7.49
CA GLN A 165 30.71 -0.41 7.97
C GLN A 165 30.05 -1.35 6.93
N TYR A 166 29.76 -0.86 5.72
CA TYR A 166 29.02 -1.58 4.69
C TYR A 166 29.85 -1.67 3.40
N VAL A 167 29.93 -2.86 2.80
CA VAL A 167 30.82 -3.16 1.67
C VAL A 167 30.10 -3.19 0.33
N PHE A 168 28.77 -3.31 0.35
CA PHE A 168 27.94 -3.36 -0.85
C PHE A 168 26.65 -2.56 -0.63
N GLY A 169 26.08 -2.04 -1.71
CA GLY A 169 24.83 -1.30 -1.64
C GLY A 169 24.15 -1.13 -2.99
N GLN A 170 22.83 -0.94 -2.91
CA GLN A 170 21.91 -0.75 -4.02
C GLN A 170 21.25 0.62 -3.85
N ALA A 171 21.07 1.36 -4.95
CA ALA A 171 20.36 2.65 -4.96
C ALA A 171 19.17 2.55 -5.91
N PHE A 172 18.01 3.05 -5.49
CA PHE A 172 16.78 3.08 -6.30
C PHE A 172 15.78 4.12 -5.77
N THR A 173 14.78 4.42 -6.60
CA THR A 173 13.60 5.20 -6.21
C THR A 173 12.38 4.29 -6.19
N THR A 174 11.62 4.37 -5.10
CA THR A 174 10.37 3.64 -4.89
C THR A 174 9.27 4.61 -4.43
N LEU A 175 8.15 4.07 -3.96
CA LEU A 175 7.01 4.83 -3.44
C LEU A 175 6.88 4.62 -1.93
N LYS A 176 6.43 5.64 -1.20
CA LYS A 176 5.90 5.53 0.15
C LYS A 176 4.41 5.87 0.15
N CYS A 177 3.65 5.09 0.90
CA CYS A 177 2.20 5.20 1.05
C CYS A 177 1.88 5.48 2.52
N GLU A 178 1.61 6.75 2.86
CA GLU A 178 1.21 7.17 4.20
C GLU A 178 -0.17 6.59 4.55
N CYS A 179 -0.22 5.44 5.23
CA CYS A 179 -1.48 4.75 5.54
C CYS A 179 -2.50 5.61 6.31
N PRO A 180 -2.10 6.54 7.22
CA PRO A 180 -3.02 7.50 7.85
C PRO A 180 -3.75 8.44 6.89
N ALA A 181 -3.25 8.66 5.67
CA ALA A 181 -3.91 9.46 4.62
C ALA A 181 -4.55 8.56 3.55
N TYR A 182 -3.83 7.52 3.12
CA TYR A 182 -4.28 6.60 2.06
C TYR A 182 -5.57 5.83 2.42
N LEU A 183 -5.71 5.40 3.68
CA LEU A 183 -6.91 4.67 4.11
C LEU A 183 -8.17 5.56 4.11
N PRO A 184 -8.17 6.79 4.67
CA PRO A 184 -9.26 7.75 4.45
C PRO A 184 -9.56 8.07 2.98
N TRP A 185 -8.54 8.18 2.13
CA TRP A 185 -8.72 8.40 0.68
C TRP A 185 -9.44 7.21 0.00
N LEU A 186 -9.06 5.97 0.34
CA LEU A 186 -9.78 4.76 -0.09
C LEU A 186 -11.22 4.72 0.46
N GLU A 187 -11.45 5.06 1.73
CA GLU A 187 -12.80 5.14 2.32
C GLU A 187 -13.69 6.15 1.57
N LYS A 188 -13.13 7.30 1.15
CA LYS A 188 -13.84 8.31 0.34
C LYS A 188 -14.23 7.74 -1.03
N ARG A 189 -13.35 6.97 -1.68
CA ARG A 189 -13.64 6.31 -2.96
C ARG A 189 -14.71 5.23 -2.84
N ILE A 190 -14.66 4.38 -1.81
CA ILE A 190 -15.70 3.37 -1.53
C ILE A 190 -17.07 4.04 -1.37
N LYS A 191 -17.16 5.12 -0.57
CA LYS A 191 -18.41 5.89 -0.37
C LYS A 191 -18.89 6.55 -1.66
N GLY A 192 -17.98 7.01 -2.52
CA GLY A 192 -18.28 7.56 -3.85
C GLY A 192 -18.82 6.54 -4.84
N SER A 193 -18.54 5.25 -4.65
CA SER A 193 -19.08 4.12 -5.42
C SER A 193 -20.33 3.49 -4.76
N GLU A 194 -21.12 4.29 -4.03
CA GLU A 194 -22.31 3.88 -3.27
C GLU A 194 -22.05 2.78 -2.21
N GLY A 195 -20.78 2.52 -1.88
CA GLY A 195 -20.36 1.56 -0.88
C GLY A 195 -20.58 2.07 0.54
N TRP A 196 -21.20 1.23 1.37
CA TRP A 196 -21.52 1.57 2.75
C TRP A 196 -20.39 1.14 3.69
N MET A 197 -20.16 1.92 4.76
CA MET A 197 -19.19 1.60 5.81
C MET A 197 -19.92 1.38 7.14
N LEU A 198 -19.94 0.15 7.65
CA LEU A 198 -20.53 -0.17 8.96
C LEU A 198 -19.43 -0.61 9.93
N THR A 199 -19.42 -0.04 11.15
CA THR A 199 -18.52 -0.45 12.22
C THR A 199 -19.19 -1.49 13.12
N ARG A 200 -18.82 -2.77 12.99
CA ARG A 200 -19.42 -3.89 13.74
C ARG A 200 -18.36 -4.92 14.12
N ARG A 201 -18.48 -5.52 15.31
CA ARG A 201 -17.72 -6.73 15.66
C ARG A 201 -18.43 -7.95 15.04
N ILE A 202 -17.64 -8.81 14.41
CA ILE A 202 -18.06 -10.11 13.90
C ILE A 202 -17.23 -11.14 14.67
N ASP A 203 -17.88 -12.11 15.29
CA ASP A 203 -17.27 -13.24 16.00
C ASP A 203 -17.40 -14.54 15.20
N ASP A 204 -18.40 -14.65 14.31
CA ASP A 204 -18.58 -15.75 13.34
C ASP A 204 -18.99 -15.19 11.97
N LEU A 205 -18.37 -15.67 10.89
CA LEU A 205 -18.73 -15.29 9.51
C LEU A 205 -20.18 -15.62 9.16
N TRP A 206 -20.79 -16.61 9.83
CA TRP A 206 -22.22 -16.92 9.66
C TRP A 206 -23.17 -15.83 10.17
N GLU A 207 -22.70 -14.83 10.95
CA GLU A 207 -23.49 -13.64 11.28
C GLU A 207 -23.88 -12.79 10.05
N LEU A 208 -23.22 -13.01 8.92
CA LEU A 208 -23.45 -12.33 7.65
C LEU A 208 -24.50 -13.06 6.78
N TYR A 209 -24.81 -14.32 7.10
CA TYR A 209 -25.87 -15.08 6.46
C TYR A 209 -27.22 -14.81 7.16
N PRO A 210 -28.34 -14.61 6.45
CA PRO A 210 -28.52 -14.66 4.99
C PRO A 210 -28.39 -13.28 4.30
N SER A 211 -27.94 -12.24 5.00
CA SER A 211 -27.94 -10.86 4.50
C SER A 211 -26.95 -10.58 3.36
N PHE A 212 -25.95 -11.43 3.15
CA PHE A 212 -24.92 -11.29 2.12
C PHE A 212 -24.67 -12.61 1.38
N ASP A 213 -24.61 -12.55 0.05
CA ASP A 213 -24.39 -13.73 -0.82
C ASP A 213 -22.96 -14.24 -0.82
N ILE A 214 -21.98 -13.33 -0.66
CA ILE A 214 -20.54 -13.61 -0.68
C ILE A 214 -19.86 -12.77 0.40
N VAL A 215 -18.93 -13.36 1.15
CA VAL A 215 -18.11 -12.65 2.14
C VAL A 215 -16.66 -12.58 1.67
N VAL A 216 -16.06 -11.39 1.68
CA VAL A 216 -14.61 -11.24 1.47
C VAL A 216 -13.93 -11.04 2.83
N ASN A 217 -13.20 -12.05 3.31
CA ASN A 217 -12.54 -12.01 4.61
C ASN A 217 -11.14 -11.40 4.50
N CYS A 218 -11.07 -10.09 4.73
CA CYS A 218 -9.83 -9.30 4.81
C CYS A 218 -9.38 -8.99 6.26
N SER A 219 -9.78 -9.79 7.25
CA SER A 219 -9.66 -9.45 8.69
C SER A 219 -8.24 -9.53 9.29
N GLY A 220 -7.20 -9.75 8.47
CA GLY A 220 -5.80 -9.77 8.92
C GLY A 220 -5.56 -10.82 10.01
N LEU A 221 -5.01 -10.41 11.16
CA LEU A 221 -4.83 -11.29 12.34
C LEU A 221 -6.15 -11.84 12.88
N GLY A 222 -7.28 -11.16 12.68
CA GLY A 222 -8.61 -11.61 13.09
C GLY A 222 -9.01 -12.96 12.49
N SER A 223 -8.48 -13.30 11.31
CA SER A 223 -8.69 -14.60 10.66
C SER A 223 -8.19 -15.80 11.47
N ARG A 224 -7.29 -15.60 12.46
CA ARG A 224 -6.91 -16.66 13.40
C ARG A 224 -8.13 -17.19 14.18
N GLN A 225 -9.06 -16.29 14.54
CA GLN A 225 -10.34 -16.63 15.15
C GLN A 225 -11.39 -16.92 14.06
N LEU A 226 -11.64 -15.95 13.17
CA LEU A 226 -12.76 -15.98 12.22
C LEU A 226 -12.71 -17.10 11.17
N ALA A 227 -11.53 -17.63 10.87
CA ALA A 227 -11.34 -18.71 9.90
C ALA A 227 -10.58 -19.91 10.47
N GLY A 228 -10.39 -19.97 11.80
CA GLY A 228 -9.65 -21.02 12.50
C GLY A 228 -8.21 -21.23 12.04
N ASP A 229 -7.60 -20.28 11.31
CA ASP A 229 -6.33 -20.51 10.63
C ASP A 229 -5.15 -20.38 11.60
N ALA A 230 -4.74 -21.51 12.19
CA ALA A 230 -3.62 -21.55 13.11
C ALA A 230 -2.27 -21.12 12.49
N LYS A 231 -2.15 -21.08 11.15
CA LYS A 231 -0.91 -20.68 10.45
C LYS A 231 -0.64 -19.18 10.51
N ILE A 232 -1.65 -18.34 10.82
CA ILE A 232 -1.44 -16.90 11.00
C ILE A 232 -1.11 -16.57 12.46
N PHE A 233 -0.04 -15.80 12.67
CA PHE A 233 0.43 -15.36 13.98
C PHE A 233 1.04 -13.95 13.89
N PRO A 234 1.14 -13.19 15.01
CA PRO A 234 1.70 -11.84 14.97
C PRO A 234 3.22 -11.89 14.83
N VAL A 235 3.76 -10.94 14.06
CA VAL A 235 5.17 -10.56 14.17
C VAL A 235 5.22 -9.11 14.62
N ARG A 236 5.41 -8.91 15.93
CA ARG A 236 5.49 -7.59 16.56
C ARG A 236 6.61 -6.77 15.91
N GLY A 237 6.30 -5.50 15.72
CA GLY A 237 7.23 -4.49 15.25
C GLY A 237 7.06 -3.23 16.05
N GLN A 238 8.17 -2.72 16.56
CA GLN A 238 8.30 -1.41 17.16
C GLN A 238 9.10 -0.49 16.23
N VAL A 239 8.68 0.78 16.18
CA VAL A 239 9.35 1.88 15.47
C VAL A 239 9.32 3.13 16.33
N LEU A 240 10.20 4.07 16.00
CA LEU A 240 10.13 5.45 16.45
C LEU A 240 9.68 6.33 15.29
N GLN A 241 8.77 7.26 15.54
CA GLN A 241 8.51 8.37 14.65
C GLN A 241 9.18 9.61 15.22
N VAL A 242 9.96 10.33 14.39
CA VAL A 242 10.76 11.48 14.82
C VAL A 242 10.61 12.65 13.85
N GLN A 243 10.83 13.86 14.35
CA GLN A 243 10.95 15.06 13.52
C GLN A 243 12.42 15.25 13.12
N ALA A 244 12.71 15.01 11.83
CA ALA A 244 14.03 15.18 11.21
C ALA A 244 13.88 15.49 9.70
N PRO A 245 13.30 16.65 9.33
CA PRO A 245 12.91 16.95 7.94
C PRO A 245 14.07 17.04 6.94
N TRP A 246 15.32 17.10 7.40
CA TRP A 246 16.52 17.05 6.57
C TRP A 246 16.87 15.63 6.06
N VAL A 247 16.20 14.60 6.57
CA VAL A 247 16.34 13.22 6.06
C VAL A 247 15.34 13.04 4.93
N GLU A 248 15.81 13.12 3.68
CA GLU A 248 14.97 13.00 2.47
C GLU A 248 15.12 11.65 1.75
N HIS A 249 16.17 10.89 2.08
CA HIS A 249 16.46 9.60 1.48
C HIS A 249 16.18 8.45 2.44
N PHE A 250 15.63 7.34 1.93
CA PHE A 250 15.49 6.13 2.72
C PHE A 250 16.85 5.41 2.87
N ILE A 251 17.04 4.75 4.02
CA ILE A 251 18.20 3.88 4.28
C ILE A 251 17.67 2.57 4.85
N ARG A 252 18.07 1.44 4.28
CA ARG A 252 17.65 0.11 4.77
C ARG A 252 18.84 -0.83 4.81
N ASP A 253 19.08 -1.47 5.94
CA ASP A 253 20.12 -2.49 6.04
C ASP A 253 19.68 -3.83 5.39
N GLY A 254 20.65 -4.68 5.08
CA GLY A 254 20.40 -6.00 4.48
C GLY A 254 19.50 -6.89 5.33
N SER A 255 19.65 -6.85 6.67
CA SER A 255 18.83 -7.67 7.58
C SER A 255 17.35 -7.24 7.56
N GLY A 256 17.07 -5.95 7.36
CA GLY A 256 15.74 -5.38 7.51
C GLY A 256 15.32 -5.20 8.98
N LEU A 257 16.29 -5.14 9.89
CA LEU A 257 16.12 -4.77 11.31
C LEU A 257 16.54 -3.32 11.58
N THR A 258 17.23 -2.67 10.64
CA THR A 258 17.55 -1.23 10.71
C THR A 258 17.11 -0.55 9.43
N TYR A 259 16.16 0.37 9.55
CA TYR A 259 15.63 1.16 8.46
C TYR A 259 15.25 2.57 8.92
N ILE A 260 15.48 3.54 8.03
CA ILE A 260 15.19 4.95 8.19
C ILE A 260 14.35 5.33 6.98
N TYR A 261 13.05 5.53 7.19
CA TYR A 261 12.09 5.82 6.13
C TYR A 261 11.56 7.24 6.32
N PRO A 262 11.99 8.23 5.51
CA PRO A 262 11.40 9.55 5.55
C PRO A 262 9.93 9.49 5.11
N GLY A 263 9.11 10.37 5.66
CA GLY A 263 7.69 10.49 5.36
C GLY A 263 7.25 11.94 5.46
N THR A 264 6.06 12.25 4.96
CA THR A 264 5.61 13.64 4.76
C THR A 264 5.52 14.45 6.06
N SER A 265 5.30 13.77 7.19
CA SER A 265 5.10 14.40 8.51
C SER A 265 6.13 13.99 9.56
N HIS A 266 6.67 12.77 9.49
CA HIS A 266 7.65 12.23 10.44
C HIS A 266 8.56 11.25 9.72
N VAL A 267 9.82 11.17 10.14
CA VAL A 267 10.73 10.08 9.73
C VAL A 267 10.43 8.87 10.61
N THR A 268 10.25 7.71 10.00
CA THR A 268 10.04 6.43 10.69
C THR A 268 11.37 5.68 10.81
N LEU A 269 11.87 5.57 12.04
CA LEU A 269 13.04 4.78 12.40
C LEU A 269 12.60 3.41 12.88
N GLY A 270 13.18 2.34 12.37
CA GLY A 270 12.86 0.99 12.81
C GLY A 270 14.01 0.01 12.64
N GLY A 271 13.86 -1.21 13.13
CA GLY A 271 12.72 -1.67 13.90
C GLY A 271 12.92 -3.07 14.45
N THR A 272 11.82 -3.68 14.90
CA THR A 272 11.86 -5.01 15.52
C THR A 272 11.01 -6.03 14.75
N ARG A 273 11.27 -7.31 15.04
CA ARG A 273 10.65 -8.48 14.41
C ARG A 273 10.48 -9.63 15.41
N GLN A 274 9.73 -9.43 16.49
CA GLN A 274 9.48 -10.50 17.47
C GLN A 274 8.34 -11.42 16.97
N LYS A 275 8.65 -12.69 16.66
CA LYS A 275 7.65 -13.68 16.23
C LYS A 275 6.81 -14.15 17.42
N GLY A 276 5.48 -14.21 17.27
CA GLY A 276 4.54 -14.73 18.27
C GLY A 276 4.20 -13.77 19.42
N ASP A 277 4.87 -12.63 19.51
CA ASP A 277 4.59 -11.62 20.53
C ASP A 277 3.34 -10.81 20.18
N TRP A 278 2.40 -10.72 21.13
CA TRP A 278 1.15 -9.96 21.04
C TRP A 278 1.20 -8.63 21.82
N ASN A 279 2.31 -8.31 22.50
CA ASN A 279 2.42 -7.15 23.35
C ASN A 279 2.42 -5.84 22.53
N LEU A 280 1.46 -4.97 22.82
CA LEU A 280 1.23 -3.70 22.13
C LEU A 280 1.85 -2.50 22.88
N SER A 281 2.36 -2.71 24.09
CA SER A 281 3.12 -1.70 24.83
C SER A 281 4.48 -1.49 24.16
N PRO A 282 4.93 -0.24 23.98
CA PRO A 282 6.33 0.06 23.67
C PRO A 282 7.27 -0.53 24.72
N ASP A 283 8.43 -0.98 24.26
CA ASP A 283 9.50 -1.48 25.11
C ASP A 283 10.71 -0.52 25.03
N ALA A 284 11.16 -0.01 26.17
CA ALA A 284 12.17 1.04 26.22
C ALA A 284 13.56 0.58 25.77
N GLU A 285 13.87 -0.72 25.84
CA GLU A 285 15.14 -1.27 25.34
C GLU A 285 15.15 -1.32 23.82
N ASN A 286 14.08 -1.84 23.23
CA ASN A 286 13.88 -1.83 21.78
C ASN A 286 13.96 -0.40 21.21
N SER A 287 13.43 0.61 21.92
CA SER A 287 13.55 2.02 21.52
C SER A 287 14.99 2.54 21.57
N ARG A 288 15.74 2.28 22.65
CA ARG A 288 17.16 2.65 22.75
C ARG A 288 17.97 2.02 21.62
N GLU A 289 17.75 0.74 21.35
CA GLU A 289 18.43 0.02 20.28
C GLU A 289 18.09 0.56 18.88
N ILE A 290 16.81 0.77 18.55
CA ILE A 290 16.39 1.33 17.26
C ILE A 290 17.08 2.68 17.05
N LEU A 291 17.02 3.57 18.04
CA LEU A 291 17.64 4.89 17.94
C LEU A 291 19.15 4.76 17.76
N SER A 292 19.83 3.93 18.55
CA SER A 292 21.28 3.72 18.44
C SER A 292 21.69 3.19 17.07
N ARG A 293 20.97 2.22 16.49
CA ARG A 293 21.29 1.68 15.16
C ARG A 293 21.00 2.70 14.05
N CYS A 294 19.90 3.44 14.14
CA CYS A 294 19.57 4.46 13.15
C CYS A 294 20.54 5.66 13.21
N CYS A 295 20.90 6.15 14.39
CA CYS A 295 21.91 7.22 14.55
C CYS A 295 23.32 6.79 14.11
N ALA A 296 23.64 5.49 14.12
CA ALA A 296 24.89 4.97 13.56
C ALA A 296 24.89 4.93 12.02
N LEU A 297 23.72 4.83 11.37
CA LEU A 297 23.58 4.91 9.91
C LEU A 297 23.44 6.33 9.40
N GLU A 298 22.72 7.19 10.13
CA GLU A 298 22.49 8.59 9.78
C GLU A 298 22.77 9.48 11.00
N PRO A 299 24.03 9.93 11.17
CA PRO A 299 24.43 10.70 12.35
C PRO A 299 23.68 12.01 12.56
N SER A 300 23.02 12.58 11.54
CA SER A 300 22.19 13.78 11.72
C SER A 300 20.96 13.53 12.61
N LEU A 301 20.54 12.27 12.80
CA LEU A 301 19.43 11.90 13.68
C LEU A 301 19.69 12.19 15.17
N HIS A 302 20.93 12.45 15.60
CA HIS A 302 21.20 12.93 16.96
C HIS A 302 20.52 14.29 17.27
N GLY A 303 20.19 15.07 16.24
CA GLY A 303 19.43 16.32 16.35
C GLY A 303 17.91 16.17 16.22
N ALA A 304 17.40 14.95 16.05
CA ALA A 304 15.96 14.71 15.87
C ALA A 304 15.17 14.99 17.16
N CYS A 305 13.95 15.49 17.03
CA CYS A 305 13.06 15.79 18.16
C CYS A 305 11.71 15.06 18.04
N ASP A 306 10.83 15.25 19.04
CA ASP A 306 9.46 14.69 19.06
C ASP A 306 9.43 13.16 18.79
N ILE A 307 10.26 12.43 19.54
CA ILE A 307 10.41 10.98 19.42
C ILE A 307 9.16 10.30 20.01
N ARG A 308 8.41 9.60 19.16
CA ARG A 308 7.18 8.88 19.52
C ARG A 308 7.31 7.40 19.20
N GLU A 309 7.01 6.56 20.18
CA GLU A 309 7.06 5.10 20.00
C GLU A 309 5.75 4.59 19.38
N LYS A 310 5.85 3.66 18.42
CA LYS A 310 4.70 2.93 17.88
C LYS A 310 4.99 1.44 17.83
N VAL A 311 4.02 0.64 18.24
CA VAL A 311 4.05 -0.82 18.16
C VAL A 311 2.89 -1.30 17.30
N GLY A 312 3.11 -2.35 16.53
CA GLY A 312 2.04 -3.06 15.85
C GLY A 312 2.39 -4.49 15.50
N LEU A 313 1.35 -5.27 15.20
CA LEU A 313 1.42 -6.71 14.97
C LEU A 313 1.22 -7.00 13.50
N ARG A 314 2.25 -7.55 12.84
CA ARG A 314 2.17 -7.89 11.41
C ARG A 314 1.40 -9.21 11.24
N PRO A 315 0.41 -9.29 10.34
CA PRO A 315 -0.43 -10.48 10.13
C PRO A 315 0.32 -11.57 9.36
N TYR A 316 1.33 -12.17 9.99
CA TYR A 316 2.23 -13.10 9.34
C TYR A 316 1.61 -14.49 9.19
N ARG A 317 1.64 -15.00 7.96
CA ARG A 317 1.35 -16.37 7.53
C ARG A 317 2.41 -16.71 6.48
N PRO A 318 2.79 -18.00 6.28
CA PRO A 318 3.66 -18.38 5.18
C PRO A 318 3.13 -17.94 3.81
N GLY A 319 2.21 -18.67 3.16
CA GLY A 319 1.47 -18.09 2.03
C GLY A 319 0.46 -17.02 2.48
N VAL A 320 0.21 -16.00 1.66
CA VAL A 320 -1.05 -15.22 1.74
C VAL A 320 -2.21 -16.21 1.51
N ARG A 321 -3.24 -16.22 2.35
CA ARG A 321 -4.46 -17.01 2.05
C ARG A 321 -5.31 -16.17 1.10
N LEU A 322 -5.32 -16.58 -0.16
CA LEU A 322 -6.04 -15.94 -1.26
C LEU A 322 -6.79 -17.01 -2.06
N GLN A 323 -7.98 -17.36 -1.59
CA GLN A 323 -8.76 -18.51 -2.11
C GLN A 323 -10.24 -18.38 -1.76
N THR A 324 -11.09 -18.99 -2.57
CA THR A 324 -12.50 -19.25 -2.25
C THR A 324 -12.64 -20.48 -1.35
N GLU A 325 -13.55 -20.40 -0.39
CA GLU A 325 -14.03 -21.50 0.44
C GLU A 325 -15.55 -21.46 0.51
N LEU A 326 -16.21 -22.62 0.45
CA LEU A 326 -17.66 -22.72 0.56
C LEU A 326 -18.03 -23.29 1.93
N LEU A 327 -18.28 -22.40 2.90
CA LEU A 327 -18.68 -22.81 4.23
C LEU A 327 -20.08 -23.46 4.17
N ALA A 328 -20.27 -24.56 4.89
CA ALA A 328 -21.55 -25.25 4.99
C ALA A 328 -21.94 -25.49 6.46
N ARG A 329 -23.17 -25.09 6.82
CA ARG A 329 -23.74 -25.28 8.17
C ARG A 329 -25.26 -25.41 8.03
N ASP A 330 -25.86 -26.38 8.71
CA ASP A 330 -27.32 -26.61 8.74
C ASP A 330 -27.97 -26.65 7.34
N GLY A 331 -27.31 -27.29 6.37
CA GLY A 331 -27.74 -27.38 4.97
C GLY A 331 -27.58 -26.10 4.13
N ARG A 332 -27.18 -24.98 4.76
CA ARG A 332 -26.93 -23.69 4.13
C ARG A 332 -25.49 -23.62 3.62
N ARG A 333 -25.24 -22.71 2.66
CA ARG A 333 -23.93 -22.49 2.04
C ARG A 333 -23.61 -21.00 2.07
N LEU A 334 -22.36 -20.66 2.41
CA LEU A 334 -21.84 -19.30 2.41
C LEU A 334 -20.49 -19.27 1.68
N PRO A 335 -20.43 -18.74 0.45
CA PRO A 335 -19.18 -18.46 -0.26
C PRO A 335 -18.34 -17.42 0.48
N VAL A 336 -17.09 -17.76 0.77
CA VAL A 336 -16.11 -16.86 1.41
C VAL A 336 -14.85 -16.78 0.57
N VAL A 337 -14.46 -15.59 0.13
CA VAL A 337 -13.14 -15.32 -0.45
C VAL A 337 -12.23 -14.85 0.67
N HIS A 338 -11.27 -15.69 1.07
CA HIS A 338 -10.26 -15.30 2.05
C HIS A 338 -9.16 -14.49 1.38
N HIS A 339 -8.77 -13.35 1.98
CA HIS A 339 -7.72 -12.45 1.51
C HIS A 339 -6.95 -11.87 2.69
N TYR A 340 -6.03 -12.66 3.28
CA TYR A 340 -5.29 -12.26 4.48
C TYR A 340 -3.93 -12.96 4.63
N GLY A 341 -3.17 -12.60 5.67
CA GLY A 341 -1.89 -13.23 5.98
C GLY A 341 -0.68 -12.56 5.31
N HIS A 342 -0.79 -11.26 5.04
CA HIS A 342 0.20 -10.49 4.26
C HIS A 342 1.54 -10.20 4.95
N GLY A 343 1.70 -10.56 6.22
CA GLY A 343 2.93 -10.36 6.98
C GLY A 343 3.46 -8.93 6.92
N SER A 344 4.75 -8.79 6.63
CA SER A 344 5.43 -7.49 6.46
C SER A 344 5.38 -6.92 5.04
N GLY A 345 4.95 -7.70 4.04
CA GLY A 345 4.95 -7.28 2.63
C GLY A 345 3.65 -6.65 2.14
N GLY A 346 2.60 -6.63 2.97
CA GLY A 346 1.22 -6.36 2.55
C GLY A 346 0.99 -5.10 1.73
N ILE A 347 1.45 -3.94 2.20
CA ILE A 347 1.27 -2.66 1.47
C ILE A 347 1.94 -2.70 0.08
N SER A 348 3.05 -3.44 -0.05
CA SER A 348 3.77 -3.58 -1.33
C SER A 348 3.03 -4.46 -2.35
N VAL A 349 2.06 -5.27 -1.94
CA VAL A 349 1.31 -6.21 -2.82
C VAL A 349 -0.22 -6.06 -2.73
N HIS A 350 -0.70 -5.02 -2.04
CA HIS A 350 -2.11 -4.91 -1.66
C HIS A 350 -3.04 -4.82 -2.89
N TRP A 351 -2.63 -4.09 -3.92
CA TRP A 351 -3.46 -3.90 -5.12
C TRP A 351 -3.51 -5.17 -5.98
N GLY A 352 -2.36 -5.79 -6.24
CA GLY A 352 -2.29 -7.04 -7.00
C GLY A 352 -3.04 -8.19 -6.32
N THR A 353 -2.92 -8.32 -4.99
CA THR A 353 -3.73 -9.31 -4.25
C THR A 353 -5.23 -8.96 -4.21
N ALA A 354 -5.60 -7.68 -4.27
CA ALA A 354 -6.99 -7.25 -4.39
C ALA A 354 -7.59 -7.54 -5.78
N LEU A 355 -6.80 -7.43 -6.87
CA LEU A 355 -7.22 -7.83 -8.21
C LEU A 355 -7.54 -9.33 -8.27
N GLU A 356 -6.70 -10.17 -7.68
CA GLU A 356 -6.96 -11.61 -7.57
C GLU A 356 -8.16 -11.94 -6.66
N ALA A 357 -8.33 -11.23 -5.54
CA ALA A 357 -9.54 -11.36 -4.71
C ALA A 357 -10.81 -11.01 -5.50
N ALA A 358 -10.78 -9.91 -6.27
CA ALA A 358 -11.90 -9.49 -7.11
C ALA A 358 -12.21 -10.52 -8.22
N ARG A 359 -11.18 -11.16 -8.81
CA ARG A 359 -11.37 -12.27 -9.76
C ARG A 359 -12.09 -13.46 -9.10
N LEU A 360 -11.65 -13.88 -7.91
CA LEU A 360 -12.31 -14.96 -7.15
C LEU A 360 -13.77 -14.61 -6.78
N VAL A 361 -14.06 -13.35 -6.44
CA VAL A 361 -15.44 -12.89 -6.21
C VAL A 361 -16.26 -12.97 -7.50
N SER A 362 -15.71 -12.54 -8.64
CA SER A 362 -16.39 -12.63 -9.95
C SER A 362 -16.74 -14.08 -10.33
N GLU A 363 -15.82 -15.02 -10.06
CA GLU A 363 -16.05 -16.46 -10.24
C GLU A 363 -17.17 -16.98 -9.32
N CYS A 364 -17.22 -16.54 -8.06
CA CYS A 364 -18.31 -16.86 -7.14
C CYS A 364 -19.67 -16.30 -7.64
N VAL A 365 -19.70 -15.06 -8.10
CA VAL A 365 -20.91 -14.44 -8.68
C VAL A 365 -21.40 -15.21 -9.91
N HIS A 366 -20.49 -15.66 -10.78
CA HIS A 366 -20.84 -16.46 -11.95
C HIS A 366 -21.39 -17.84 -11.55
N ALA A 367 -20.78 -18.49 -10.55
CA ALA A 367 -21.25 -19.77 -10.02
C ALA A 367 -22.64 -19.68 -9.35
N LEU A 368 -22.93 -18.59 -8.64
CA LEU A 368 -24.26 -18.33 -8.06
C LEU A 368 -25.34 -18.06 -9.11
N ARG A 369 -24.98 -17.42 -10.23
CA ARG A 369 -25.89 -17.10 -11.34
C ARG A 369 -26.16 -18.29 -12.27
N THR A 370 -25.29 -19.29 -12.28
CA THR A 370 -25.43 -20.46 -13.16
C THR A 370 -26.28 -21.54 -12.47
N PRO A 371 -27.49 -21.85 -12.97
CA PRO A 371 -28.33 -22.87 -12.35
C PRO A 371 -27.68 -24.24 -12.47
N ILE A 372 -27.65 -24.99 -11.36
CA ILE A 372 -27.20 -26.39 -11.35
C ILE A 372 -28.08 -27.17 -12.35
N PRO A 373 -27.50 -27.87 -13.34
CA PRO A 373 -28.26 -28.71 -14.24
C PRO A 373 -29.06 -29.73 -13.43
N LYS A 374 -30.39 -29.74 -13.57
CA LYS A 374 -31.23 -30.79 -13.00
C LYS A 374 -30.81 -32.11 -13.64
N SER A 375 -30.10 -32.94 -12.89
CA SER A 375 -29.82 -34.32 -13.27
C SER A 375 -31.16 -35.01 -13.52
N LYS A 376 -31.40 -35.45 -14.76
CA LYS A 376 -32.54 -36.29 -15.09
C LYS A 376 -32.37 -37.62 -14.35
N LEU A 377 -33.22 -37.84 -13.35
CA LEU A 377 -33.52 -39.16 -12.80
C LEU A 377 -34.45 -39.90 -13.77
#